data_AF-A0A1D8S2W6-F1
#
_entry.id   AF-A0A1D8S2W6-F1
#
_cell.length_a   1.000
_cell.length_b   1.000
_cell.length_c   1.000
_cell.angle_alpha   90.00
_cell.angle_beta   90.00
_cell.angle_gamma   90.00
#
_symmetry.space_group_name_H-M   'P 1'
#
loop_
_entity.id
_entity.type
_entity.pdbx_description
1 polymer ?
#
loop_
_entity_poly.entity_id
_entity_poly.type
_entity_poly.pdbx_seq_one_letter_code
_entity_poly.pdbx_strand_id
1 'polypeptide(L)'
;MAVTTDEQTAVEDREGVVFRLGDSEYCIDIGHVDEIVERGELTPLPNSAPHFEGVMDLRGETTTIFNPRSYFDVERDGDGGDRILILDQADANVGWVVDGVDRVITFASEHVETQVENGAVEGVLRRDDGFIILVDPTVVEDTTGAN
;
A
#
# COMPACT_ATOMS: atom_id res chain seq x y z
N MET A 1 -17.50 -28.59 36.45
CA MET A 1 -17.43 -27.18 36.04
C MET A 1 -16.76 -27.16 34.68
N ALA A 2 -17.46 -26.62 33.70
CA ALA A 2 -17.10 -26.73 32.29
C ALA A 2 -15.73 -26.10 32.03
N VAL A 3 -14.92 -26.86 31.31
CA VAL A 3 -13.82 -26.40 30.46
C VAL A 3 -14.28 -25.17 29.67
N THR A 4 -13.71 -24.00 29.96
CA THR A 4 -13.62 -22.93 28.96
C THR A 4 -12.46 -23.34 28.07
N THR A 5 -12.80 -24.07 27.02
CA THR A 5 -11.94 -24.28 25.87
C THR A 5 -11.61 -22.90 25.34
N ASP A 6 -10.39 -22.45 25.59
CA ASP A 6 -9.73 -21.45 24.80
C ASP A 6 -9.63 -22.06 23.39
N GLU A 7 -10.61 -21.76 22.55
CA GLU A 7 -10.52 -22.04 21.12
C GLU A 7 -9.49 -21.06 20.59
N GLN A 8 -8.20 -21.42 20.74
CA GLN A 8 -7.14 -20.94 19.86
C GLN A 8 -7.47 -21.43 18.45
N THR A 9 -8.39 -20.73 17.77
CA THR A 9 -8.28 -20.59 16.33
C THR A 9 -6.94 -19.88 16.14
N ALA A 10 -5.99 -20.52 15.46
CA ALA A 10 -4.78 -19.84 15.04
C ALA A 10 -5.21 -18.73 14.07
N VAL A 11 -5.53 -17.57 14.63
CA VAL A 11 -5.77 -16.37 13.86
C VAL A 11 -4.39 -16.00 13.36
N GLU A 12 -4.18 -16.12 12.06
CA GLU A 12 -2.95 -15.63 11.46
C GLU A 12 -3.01 -14.11 11.56
N ASP A 13 -2.40 -13.61 12.63
CA ASP A 13 -2.16 -12.18 12.84
C ASP A 13 -1.32 -11.68 11.67
N ARG A 14 -1.93 -10.87 10.79
CA ARG A 14 -1.24 -10.16 9.72
C ARG A 14 -0.75 -8.83 10.24
N GLU A 15 0.43 -8.43 9.81
CA GLU A 15 0.99 -7.13 10.10
C GLU A 15 0.84 -6.25 8.86
N GLY A 16 0.45 -4.99 9.05
CA GLY A 16 0.28 -4.05 7.97
C GLY A 16 0.81 -2.67 8.30
N VAL A 17 1.37 -2.04 7.28
CA VAL A 17 1.89 -0.68 7.34
C VAL A 17 0.74 0.28 7.02
N VAL A 18 0.36 1.11 8.00
CA VAL A 18 -0.63 2.16 7.82
C VAL A 18 0.06 3.40 7.27
N PHE A 19 -0.43 3.89 6.13
CA PHE A 19 0.05 5.08 5.46
C PHE A 19 -1.11 6.00 5.07
N ARG A 20 -0.80 7.25 4.76
CA ARG A 20 -1.79 8.27 4.43
C ARG A 20 -1.72 8.65 2.96
N LEU A 21 -2.90 8.79 2.36
CA LEU A 21 -3.11 9.39 1.04
C LEU A 21 -4.19 10.46 1.20
N GLY A 22 -3.79 11.74 1.12
CA GLY A 22 -4.66 12.86 1.47
C GLY A 22 -5.13 12.75 2.92
N ASP A 23 -6.45 12.83 3.12
CA ASP A 23 -7.09 12.73 4.44
C ASP A 23 -7.47 11.29 4.85
N SER A 24 -7.19 10.29 4.01
CA SER A 24 -7.58 8.89 4.25
C SER A 24 -6.40 8.01 4.69
N GLU A 25 -6.66 7.09 5.62
CA GLU A 25 -5.71 6.05 6.06
C GLU A 25 -5.89 4.76 5.22
N TYR A 26 -4.77 4.28 4.70
CA TYR A 26 -4.65 3.04 3.94
C TYR A 26 -3.69 2.10 4.66
N CYS A 27 -3.81 0.81 4.39
CA CYS A 27 -2.95 -0.22 4.94
C CYS A 27 -2.51 -1.16 3.83
N ILE A 28 -1.26 -1.56 3.85
CA ILE A 28 -0.71 -2.62 3.00
C ILE A 28 -0.10 -3.68 3.91
N ASP A 29 -0.16 -4.95 3.50
CA ASP A 29 0.51 -6.02 4.24
C ASP A 29 2.02 -5.74 4.30
N ILE A 30 2.61 -5.90 5.48
CA ILE A 30 4.04 -5.67 5.67
C ILE A 30 4.89 -6.63 4.84
N GLY A 31 4.37 -7.82 4.52
CA GLY A 31 5.03 -8.80 3.68
C GLY A 31 5.27 -8.32 2.25
N HIS A 32 4.55 -7.30 1.79
CA HIS A 32 4.79 -6.66 0.51
C HIS A 32 5.68 -5.42 0.59
N VAL A 33 6.09 -4.97 1.78
CA VAL A 33 6.88 -3.75 1.95
C VAL A 33 8.32 -4.14 2.29
N ASP A 34 9.25 -3.79 1.40
CA ASP A 34 10.68 -4.02 1.61
C ASP A 34 11.29 -2.91 2.50
N GLU A 35 11.10 -1.65 2.11
CA GLU A 35 11.56 -0.50 2.87
C GLU A 35 10.74 0.77 2.64
N ILE A 36 10.88 1.75 3.53
CA ILE A 36 10.26 3.07 3.40
C ILE A 36 11.38 4.10 3.26
N VAL A 37 11.37 4.84 2.16
CA VAL A 37 12.37 5.86 1.85
C VAL A 37 11.74 7.24 1.71
N GLU A 38 12.55 8.27 1.86
CA GLU A 38 12.12 9.65 1.61
C GLU A 38 12.01 9.89 0.10
N ARG A 39 11.05 10.70 -0.33
CA ARG A 39 10.91 11.04 -1.75
C ARG A 39 12.13 11.84 -2.21
N GLY A 40 12.91 11.22 -3.10
CA GLY A 40 14.06 11.84 -3.75
C GLY A 40 13.71 12.52 -5.07
N GLU A 41 14.75 12.82 -5.85
CA GLU A 41 14.62 13.30 -7.21
C GLU A 41 14.06 12.20 -8.12
N LEU A 42 12.87 12.44 -8.68
CA LEU A 42 12.24 11.53 -9.64
C LEU A 42 12.65 11.92 -11.06
N THR A 43 13.04 10.94 -11.86
CA THR A 43 13.26 11.10 -13.29
C THR A 43 11.95 10.80 -14.02
N PRO A 44 11.28 11.80 -14.63
CA PRO A 44 9.99 11.59 -15.28
C PRO A 44 10.12 10.70 -16.50
N LEU A 45 9.20 9.75 -16.64
CA LEU A 45 9.15 8.88 -17.81
C LEU A 45 8.30 9.51 -18.93
N PRO A 46 8.83 9.61 -20.16
CA PRO A 46 8.10 10.18 -21.29
C PRO A 46 6.98 9.24 -21.76
N ASN A 47 5.78 9.78 -22.00
CA ASN A 47 4.56 9.04 -22.40
C ASN A 47 4.00 8.07 -21.35
N SER A 48 4.38 8.22 -20.07
CA SER A 48 3.82 7.40 -19.02
C SER A 48 2.39 7.77 -18.67
N ALA A 49 1.64 6.77 -18.21
CA ALA A 49 0.29 6.95 -17.70
C ALA A 49 0.31 7.85 -16.44
N PRO A 50 -0.79 8.56 -16.13
CA PRO A 50 -0.83 9.58 -15.07
C PRO A 50 -0.58 9.05 -13.65
N HIS A 51 -0.66 7.73 -13.46
CA HIS A 51 -0.37 7.04 -12.20
C HIS A 51 1.12 6.70 -12.03
N PHE A 52 1.98 6.93 -13.04
CA PHE A 52 3.43 6.82 -12.89
C PHE A 52 4.05 8.22 -12.80
N GLU A 53 4.74 8.53 -11.69
CA GLU A 53 5.50 9.78 -11.57
C GLU A 53 6.86 9.71 -12.26
N GLY A 54 7.42 8.50 -12.41
CA GLY A 54 8.69 8.29 -13.11
C GLY A 54 9.48 7.14 -12.50
N VAL A 55 10.80 7.28 -12.50
CA VAL A 55 11.73 6.33 -11.88
C VAL A 55 12.67 7.05 -10.92
N MET A 56 13.17 6.33 -9.92
CA MET A 56 14.23 6.78 -9.02
C MET A 56 15.35 5.75 -8.97
N ASP A 57 16.57 6.23 -8.72
CA ASP A 57 17.69 5.34 -8.39
C ASP A 57 17.66 5.06 -6.88
N LEU A 58 17.44 3.81 -6.52
CA LEU A 58 17.55 3.34 -5.15
C LEU A 58 18.71 2.35 -5.08
N ARG A 59 19.80 2.76 -4.41
CA ARG A 59 21.01 1.93 -4.23
C ARG A 59 21.61 1.40 -5.56
N GLY A 60 21.46 2.15 -6.65
CA GLY A 60 21.93 1.73 -7.98
C GLY A 60 20.95 0.83 -8.74
N GLU A 61 19.73 0.64 -8.23
CA GLU A 61 18.65 -0.07 -8.88
C GLU A 61 17.54 0.90 -9.30
N THR A 62 17.10 0.78 -10.54
CA THR A 62 16.00 1.60 -11.07
C THR A 62 14.68 1.13 -10.46
N THR A 63 14.08 1.98 -9.62
CA THR A 63 12.77 1.74 -9.02
C THR A 63 11.71 2.60 -9.70
N THR A 64 10.61 1.99 -10.13
CA THR A 64 9.50 2.72 -10.76
C THR A 64 8.58 3.29 -9.70
N ILE A 65 8.29 4.60 -9.78
CA ILE A 65 7.47 5.30 -8.79
C ILE A 65 6.04 5.47 -9.30
N PHE A 66 5.14 4.80 -8.62
CA PHE A 66 3.71 4.79 -8.83
C PHE A 66 3.01 5.70 -7.80
N ASN A 67 2.02 6.46 -8.27
CA ASN A 67 1.20 7.32 -7.43
C ASN A 67 -0.16 6.66 -7.17
N PRO A 68 -0.33 5.98 -6.01
CA PRO A 68 -1.58 5.33 -5.66
C PRO A 68 -2.75 6.31 -5.57
N ARG A 69 -2.54 7.61 -5.29
CA ARG A 69 -3.65 8.59 -5.28
C ARG A 69 -4.33 8.69 -6.64
N SER A 70 -3.53 8.72 -7.71
CA SER A 70 -4.06 8.77 -9.07
C SER A 70 -4.76 7.49 -9.48
N TYR A 71 -4.47 6.37 -8.81
CA TYR A 71 -5.16 5.11 -9.04
C TYR A 71 -6.47 5.00 -8.22
N PHE A 72 -6.44 5.41 -6.96
CA PHE A 72 -7.59 5.40 -6.05
C PHE A 72 -8.51 6.62 -6.19
N ASP A 73 -8.25 7.50 -7.17
CA ASP A 73 -8.98 8.76 -7.40
C ASP A 73 -9.04 9.64 -6.13
N VAL A 74 -7.97 9.66 -5.35
CA VAL A 74 -7.85 10.47 -4.14
C VAL A 74 -7.46 11.89 -4.53
N GLU A 75 -8.24 12.87 -4.08
CA GLU A 75 -8.00 14.29 -4.37
C GLU A 75 -6.59 14.71 -3.90
N ARG A 76 -5.89 15.48 -4.74
CA ARG A 76 -4.57 16.03 -4.41
C ARG A 76 -4.73 17.24 -3.50
N ASP A 77 -4.59 17.04 -2.21
CA ASP A 77 -4.26 18.14 -1.29
C ASP A 77 -2.73 18.27 -1.18
N GLY A 78 -2.19 19.36 -1.74
CA GLY A 78 -0.78 19.76 -1.56
C GLY A 78 0.26 19.26 -2.58
N ASP A 79 1.53 19.54 -2.28
CA ASP A 79 2.71 19.01 -2.98
C ASP A 79 2.79 17.50 -2.71
N GLY A 80 3.00 16.72 -3.78
CA GLY A 80 2.89 15.25 -3.74
C GLY A 80 3.72 14.59 -2.63
N GLY A 81 3.22 13.47 -2.13
CA GLY A 81 3.67 12.84 -0.88
C GLY A 81 5.18 12.75 -0.65
N ASP A 82 5.59 12.84 0.61
CA ASP A 82 6.99 12.99 1.01
C ASP A 82 7.74 11.66 1.18
N ARG A 83 7.04 10.51 1.08
CA ARG A 83 7.62 9.19 1.31
C ARG A 83 7.28 8.24 0.18
N ILE A 84 8.16 7.26 -0.02
CA ILE A 84 8.00 6.19 -0.99
C ILE A 84 8.05 4.85 -0.24
N LEU A 85 6.99 4.06 -0.37
CA LEU A 85 6.96 2.66 0.08
C LEU A 85 7.53 1.79 -1.03
N ILE A 86 8.67 1.17 -0.80
CA ILE A 86 9.28 0.22 -1.71
C ILE A 86 8.60 -1.13 -1.49
N LEU A 87 8.08 -1.69 -2.58
CA LEU A 87 7.33 -2.93 -2.55
C LEU A 87 8.22 -4.09 -2.99
N ASP A 88 8.17 -5.19 -2.25
CA ASP A 88 8.82 -6.44 -2.61
C ASP A 88 7.93 -7.17 -3.63
N GLN A 89 8.23 -6.97 -4.92
CA GLN A 89 7.58 -7.70 -6.01
C GLN A 89 8.63 -8.42 -6.85
N ALA A 90 8.40 -9.71 -7.11
CA ALA A 90 9.41 -10.63 -7.64
C ALA A 90 10.00 -10.21 -9.00
N ASP A 91 9.23 -9.50 -9.83
CA ASP A 91 9.60 -9.18 -11.20
C ASP A 91 9.87 -7.68 -11.44
N ALA A 92 9.57 -6.79 -10.49
CA ALA A 92 9.75 -5.35 -10.65
C ALA A 92 9.92 -4.58 -9.33
N ASN A 93 10.97 -3.74 -9.25
CA ASN A 93 11.12 -2.76 -8.18
C ASN A 93 10.13 -1.61 -8.39
N VAL A 94 9.05 -1.62 -7.59
CA VAL A 94 7.99 -0.60 -7.63
C VAL A 94 7.94 0.11 -6.27
N GLY A 95 7.86 1.43 -6.31
CA GLY A 95 7.67 2.28 -5.14
C GLY A 95 6.35 3.04 -5.22
N TRP A 96 5.64 3.15 -4.10
CA TRP A 96 4.40 3.94 -3.99
C TRP A 96 4.67 5.26 -3.29
N VAL A 97 4.37 6.38 -3.94
CA VAL A 97 4.44 7.70 -3.29
C VAL A 97 3.23 7.92 -2.36
N VAL A 98 3.48 8.22 -1.10
CA VAL A 98 2.47 8.41 -0.05
C VAL A 98 2.75 9.70 0.73
N ASP A 99 1.74 10.29 1.38
CA ASP A 99 1.92 11.48 2.23
C ASP A 99 2.80 11.17 3.45
N GLY A 100 2.65 9.98 3.99
CA GLY A 100 3.47 9.54 5.10
C GLY A 100 3.05 8.17 5.59
N VAL A 101 3.97 7.54 6.32
CA VAL A 101 3.71 6.31 7.06
C VAL A 101 3.44 6.67 8.51
N ASP A 102 2.35 6.16 9.06
CA ASP A 102 1.89 6.46 10.41
C ASP A 102 2.42 5.44 11.41
N ARG A 103 2.01 4.17 11.26
CA ARG A 103 2.30 3.09 12.20
C ARG A 103 2.16 1.71 11.55
N VAL A 104 2.75 0.71 12.19
CA VAL A 104 2.46 -0.70 11.89
C VAL A 104 1.33 -1.15 12.80
N ILE A 105 0.35 -1.86 12.24
CA ILE A 105 -0.73 -2.49 12.98
C ILE A 105 -0.70 -3.99 12.77
N THR A 106 -1.12 -4.72 13.79
CA THR A 106 -1.44 -6.15 13.67
C THR A 106 -2.96 -6.28 13.60
N PHE A 107 -3.45 -7.07 12.67
CA PHE A 107 -4.87 -7.34 12.49
C PHE A 107 -5.10 -8.81 12.11
N ALA A 108 -6.20 -9.36 12.61
CA ALA A 108 -6.65 -10.67 12.20
C ALA A 108 -7.38 -10.58 10.86
N SER A 109 -7.12 -11.54 9.96
CA SER A 109 -7.78 -11.64 8.65
C SER A 109 -9.31 -11.68 8.73
N GLU A 110 -9.87 -12.16 9.84
CA GLU A 110 -11.33 -12.18 10.08
C GLU A 110 -11.96 -10.78 10.25
N HIS A 111 -11.16 -9.77 10.62
CA HIS A 111 -11.63 -8.39 10.76
C HIS A 111 -11.57 -7.60 9.44
N VAL A 112 -11.03 -8.20 8.38
CA VAL A 112 -11.00 -7.59 7.04
C VAL A 112 -12.36 -7.84 6.37
N GLU A 113 -13.14 -6.79 6.19
CA GLU A 113 -14.37 -6.87 5.41
C GLU A 113 -14.03 -6.83 3.91
N THR A 114 -14.02 -7.99 3.25
CA THR A 114 -13.65 -8.17 1.82
C THR A 114 -14.81 -7.87 0.85
N GLN A 115 -15.83 -7.12 1.29
CA GLN A 115 -17.03 -6.85 0.47
C GLN A 115 -16.80 -5.83 -0.66
N VAL A 116 -15.56 -5.43 -0.89
CA VAL A 116 -15.16 -4.46 -1.91
C VAL A 116 -14.47 -5.20 -3.03
N GLU A 117 -15.20 -5.58 -4.08
CA GLU A 117 -14.60 -6.14 -5.29
C GLU A 117 -14.01 -5.01 -6.14
N ASN A 118 -12.84 -4.50 -5.73
CA ASN A 118 -12.05 -3.56 -6.50
C ASN A 118 -10.63 -4.10 -6.58
N GLY A 119 -10.08 -4.28 -7.78
CA GLY A 119 -8.84 -5.05 -8.00
C GLY A 119 -7.59 -4.57 -7.26
N ALA A 120 -7.63 -3.39 -6.64
CA ALA A 120 -6.58 -2.83 -5.79
C ALA A 120 -6.90 -2.80 -4.29
N VAL A 121 -8.14 -3.11 -3.89
CA VAL A 121 -8.59 -3.07 -2.49
C VAL A 121 -8.86 -4.51 -2.06
N GLU A 122 -8.02 -5.02 -1.15
CA GLU A 122 -8.19 -6.35 -0.56
C GLU A 122 -9.41 -6.37 0.40
N GLY A 123 -9.64 -5.25 1.11
CA GLY A 123 -10.79 -5.10 1.98
C GLY A 123 -10.74 -3.84 2.84
N VAL A 124 -11.58 -3.78 3.87
CA VAL A 124 -11.64 -2.66 4.81
C VAL A 124 -11.55 -3.18 6.24
N LEU A 125 -10.64 -2.60 7.01
CA LEU A 125 -10.49 -2.84 8.44
C LEU A 125 -11.29 -1.78 9.21
N ARG A 126 -12.29 -2.22 9.98
CA ARG A 126 -13.07 -1.32 10.83
C ARG A 126 -12.42 -1.15 12.20
N ARG A 127 -12.25 0.09 12.64
CA ARG A 127 -11.77 0.47 13.98
C ARG A 127 -12.77 1.39 14.69
N ASP A 128 -12.59 1.55 15.99
CA ASP A 128 -13.44 2.43 16.81
C ASP A 128 -13.44 3.89 16.33
N ASP A 129 -12.30 4.38 15.80
CA ASP A 129 -12.11 5.75 15.31
C ASP A 129 -12.28 5.91 13.79
N GLY A 130 -12.61 4.85 13.05
CA GLY A 130 -12.80 4.95 11.60
C GLY A 130 -12.60 3.65 10.83
N PHE A 131 -12.18 3.78 9.57
CA PHE A 131 -11.93 2.67 8.67
C PHE A 131 -10.54 2.82 8.07
N ILE A 132 -9.83 1.70 7.93
CA ILE A 132 -8.55 1.64 7.25
C ILE A 132 -8.73 0.75 6.03
N ILE A 133 -8.39 1.27 4.86
CA ILE A 133 -8.57 0.55 3.60
C ILE A 133 -7.36 -0.35 3.36
N LEU A 134 -7.56 -1.66 3.33
CA LEU A 134 -6.51 -2.62 3.03
C LEU A 134 -6.37 -2.73 1.50
N VAL A 135 -5.19 -2.39 1.01
CA VAL A 135 -4.88 -2.35 -0.42
C VAL A 135 -3.83 -3.39 -0.78
N ASP A 136 -4.01 -3.96 -1.96
CA ASP A 136 -3.13 -4.98 -2.51
C ASP A 136 -2.22 -4.36 -3.59
N PRO A 137 -0.89 -4.49 -3.47
CA PRO A 137 0.07 -3.89 -4.39
C PRO A 137 0.20 -4.62 -5.74
N THR A 138 -0.26 -5.88 -5.83
CA THR A 138 -0.17 -6.72 -7.02
C THR A 138 -0.85 -6.05 -8.23
N VAL A 139 -1.80 -5.15 -7.99
CA VAL A 139 -2.49 -4.39 -9.04
C VAL A 139 -1.55 -3.59 -9.95
N VAL A 140 -0.36 -3.20 -9.47
CA VAL A 140 0.59 -2.42 -10.28
C VAL A 140 1.26 -3.27 -11.37
N GLU A 141 1.34 -4.59 -11.17
CA GLU A 141 1.94 -5.52 -12.14
C GLU A 141 1.17 -5.53 -13.47
N ASP A 142 -0.16 -5.46 -13.41
CA ASP A 142 -1.02 -5.50 -14.61
C ASP A 142 -0.88 -4.22 -15.48
N THR A 143 -0.57 -3.08 -14.85
CA THR A 143 -0.44 -1.79 -15.54
C THR A 143 0.94 -1.55 -16.17
N THR A 144 1.97 -2.27 -15.71
CA THR A 144 3.33 -2.19 -16.26
C THR A 144 3.49 -3.09 -17.50
N GLY A 145 2.54 -3.99 -17.73
CA GLY A 145 2.47 -4.91 -18.87
C GLY A 145 1.67 -4.39 -20.06
N ALA A 146 1.96 -3.22 -20.61
CA ALA A 146 1.45 -2.88 -21.95
C ALA A 146 2.31 -1.87 -22.72
N ASN A 147 3.04 -2.46 -23.68
CA ASN A 147 3.48 -1.93 -24.97
C ASN A 147 4.86 -1.24 -25.07
#